data_AF-A0A936BTW3-F1
#
_entry.id   AF-A0A936BTW3-F1
#
_cell.length_a   1.000
_cell.length_b   1.000
_cell.length_c   1.000
_cell.angle_alpha   90.00
_cell.angle_beta   90.00
_cell.angle_gamma   90.00
#
_symmetry.space_group_name_H-M   'P 1'
#
loop_
_entity.id
_entity.type
_entity.pdbx_description
1 polymer ?
#
loop_
_entity_poly.entity_id
_entity_poly.type
_entity_poly.pdbx_seq_one_letter_code
_entity_poly.pdbx_strand_id
1 'polypeptide(L)'
;MRRIAGLAALAALACTSSTTNGPSTISLAILSSAASAPPSVVSGPAAAPPVVVGDPTSLQVGMYAMYISPNTDCSNAVQVADHGSTLTYRDFVQGDTLFTGTPADGSYPCIAIHMSDVIRFQSASAGGSCQVGPTYENDIYRDGETDWQDLSHNPIIGTGTDSVPANDHVWIIFSTDTTAAQAAGFSTHQTIYLASPLVVPGAATFYWDGTNSVTDDGALCGIQPGVPQFH
;
A
#
# COMPACT_ATOMS: atom_id res chain seq x y z
N MET A 1 65.73 -61.97 12.45
CA MET A 1 64.33 -62.44 12.54
C MET A 1 63.46 -61.21 12.75
N ARG A 2 62.86 -60.62 11.70
CA ARG A 2 61.50 -60.89 11.21
C ARG A 2 60.45 -60.89 12.33
N ARG A 3 59.70 -59.78 12.47
CA ARG A 3 58.23 -59.74 12.48
C ARG A 3 57.73 -58.31 12.32
N ILE A 4 56.90 -58.17 11.29
CA ILE A 4 56.10 -57.02 10.88
C ILE A 4 54.78 -57.15 11.65
N ALA A 5 54.25 -56.05 12.20
CA ALA A 5 52.87 -55.96 12.66
C ALA A 5 52.34 -54.56 12.29
N GLY A 6 51.50 -54.53 11.27
CA GLY A 6 50.86 -53.32 10.77
C GLY A 6 49.67 -52.90 11.63
N LEU A 7 49.49 -51.59 11.76
CA LEU A 7 48.26 -50.98 12.22
C LEU A 7 47.58 -50.34 10.99
N ALA A 8 46.48 -50.93 10.56
CA ALA A 8 45.57 -50.33 9.60
C ALA A 8 44.67 -49.35 10.35
N ALA A 9 44.84 -48.05 10.12
CA ALA A 9 43.91 -47.04 10.60
C ALA A 9 42.74 -46.93 9.61
N LEU A 10 41.54 -47.29 10.08
CA LEU A 10 40.27 -47.05 9.40
C LEU A 10 40.03 -45.53 9.32
N ALA A 11 40.13 -44.96 8.12
CA ALA A 11 39.62 -43.63 7.84
C ALA A 11 38.12 -43.72 7.60
N ALA A 12 37.32 -43.31 8.59
CA ALA A 12 35.88 -43.11 8.41
C ALA A 12 35.66 -41.84 7.58
N LEU A 13 35.30 -42.03 6.31
CA LEU A 13 34.81 -40.97 5.43
C LEU A 13 33.42 -40.54 5.95
N ALA A 14 33.35 -39.48 6.74
CA ALA A 14 32.10 -38.83 7.07
C ALA A 14 31.63 -38.05 5.84
N CYS A 15 30.61 -38.56 5.14
CA CYS A 15 29.85 -37.79 4.16
C CYS A 15 29.08 -36.69 4.88
N THR A 16 29.70 -35.52 5.07
CA THR A 16 28.98 -34.30 5.40
C THR A 16 28.24 -33.85 4.14
N SER A 17 26.99 -34.29 4.01
CA SER A 17 26.04 -33.73 3.05
C SER A 17 25.69 -32.30 3.49
N SER A 18 26.57 -31.35 3.17
CA SER A 18 26.24 -29.93 3.22
C SER A 18 25.21 -29.66 2.11
N THR A 19 23.94 -29.82 2.43
CA THR A 19 22.86 -29.16 1.70
C THR A 19 23.08 -27.67 1.86
N THR A 20 23.78 -27.08 0.90
CA THR A 20 23.69 -25.66 0.63
C THR A 20 22.26 -25.39 0.24
N ASN A 21 21.43 -25.03 1.23
CA ASN A 21 20.23 -24.26 0.95
C ASN A 21 20.74 -23.00 0.25
N GLY A 22 20.62 -22.97 -1.08
CA GLY A 22 20.80 -21.74 -1.82
C GLY A 22 19.90 -20.66 -1.19
N PRO A 23 20.29 -19.38 -1.22
CA PRO A 23 19.42 -18.33 -0.72
C PRO A 23 18.07 -18.44 -1.45
N SER A 24 17.05 -18.91 -0.74
CA SER A 24 15.68 -18.80 -1.20
C SER A 24 15.44 -17.31 -1.28
N THR A 25 15.40 -16.75 -2.49
CA THR A 25 14.94 -15.38 -2.70
C THR A 25 13.47 -15.38 -2.35
N ILE A 26 13.17 -15.03 -1.10
CA ILE A 26 11.80 -14.92 -0.62
C ILE A 26 11.19 -13.72 -1.33
N SER A 27 10.35 -13.98 -2.32
CA SER A 27 9.57 -12.96 -2.99
C SER A 27 8.41 -12.58 -2.09
N LEU A 28 8.41 -11.37 -1.56
CA LEU A 28 7.20 -10.72 -1.06
C LEU A 28 6.27 -10.54 -2.26
N ALA A 29 5.04 -11.00 -2.13
CA ALA A 29 3.94 -10.63 -3.01
C ALA A 29 2.88 -9.98 -2.12
N ILE A 30 2.42 -8.79 -2.51
CA ILE A 30 1.33 -8.09 -1.86
C ILE A 30 0.11 -8.21 -2.74
N LEU A 31 -0.90 -8.92 -2.25
CA LEU A 31 -2.20 -9.07 -2.93
C LEU A 31 -3.18 -8.07 -2.34
N SER A 32 -4.05 -7.46 -3.14
CA SER A 32 -5.18 -6.71 -2.61
C SER A 32 -6.29 -7.65 -2.14
N SER A 33 -7.26 -7.15 -1.38
CA SER A 33 -8.56 -7.81 -1.21
C SER A 33 -9.54 -6.88 -0.47
N ALA A 34 -10.81 -7.00 -0.80
CA ALA A 34 -11.88 -6.39 -0.02
C ALA A 34 -12.05 -7.15 1.31
N ALA A 35 -11.63 -6.55 2.42
CA ALA A 35 -12.11 -6.96 3.74
C ALA A 35 -13.43 -6.24 4.05
N SER A 36 -14.21 -6.81 4.96
CA SER A 36 -15.28 -6.09 5.65
C SER A 36 -14.81 -5.75 7.06
N ALA A 37 -14.54 -4.48 7.36
CA ALA A 37 -14.19 -4.00 8.69
C ALA A 37 -15.19 -2.94 9.17
N PRO A 38 -15.17 -2.59 10.47
CA PRO A 38 -16.14 -1.64 11.03
C PRO A 38 -15.83 -0.19 10.62
N PRO A 39 -16.86 0.65 10.41
CA PRO A 39 -16.70 2.00 9.87
C PRO A 39 -15.86 2.92 10.79
N SER A 40 -14.91 3.66 10.21
CA SER A 40 -14.20 4.78 10.86
C SER A 40 -14.53 6.09 10.16
N VAL A 41 -14.94 7.11 10.93
CA VAL A 41 -15.37 8.41 10.42
C VAL A 41 -14.34 9.48 10.80
N VAL A 42 -13.73 10.14 9.82
CA VAL A 42 -12.91 11.35 10.03
C VAL A 42 -13.76 12.57 9.71
N SER A 43 -13.85 13.52 10.64
CA SER A 43 -14.74 14.69 10.56
C SER A 43 -13.98 16.00 10.28
N GLY A 44 -14.39 16.74 9.24
CA GLY A 44 -14.07 18.16 9.01
C GLY A 44 -15.34 19.03 8.89
N PRO A 45 -15.27 20.36 9.02
CA PRO A 45 -16.42 21.28 8.94
C PRO A 45 -16.69 21.73 7.48
N ALA A 46 -17.84 22.19 7.02
CA ALA A 46 -19.26 21.94 7.31
C ALA A 46 -19.99 22.06 5.94
N ALA A 47 -19.65 21.19 5.00
CA ALA A 47 -20.61 20.74 3.99
C ALA A 47 -21.55 19.73 4.67
N ALA A 48 -22.75 19.50 4.12
CA ALA A 48 -23.56 18.38 4.58
C ALA A 48 -22.69 17.11 4.51
N PRO A 49 -22.66 16.27 5.57
CA PRO A 49 -21.82 15.09 5.55
C PRO A 49 -22.22 14.24 4.34
N PRO A 50 -21.24 13.73 3.58
CA PRO A 50 -21.55 12.97 2.39
C PRO A 50 -22.37 11.73 2.77
N VAL A 51 -23.38 11.41 1.97
CA VAL A 51 -24.30 10.30 2.22
C VAL A 51 -23.63 9.01 1.76
N VAL A 52 -23.52 8.03 2.64
CA VAL A 52 -23.05 6.69 2.27
C VAL A 52 -24.01 6.07 1.27
N VAL A 53 -23.51 5.70 0.11
CA VAL A 53 -24.26 5.04 -0.97
C VAL A 53 -24.08 3.52 -0.91
N GLY A 54 -22.87 3.04 -0.60
CA GLY A 54 -22.58 1.62 -0.48
C GLY A 54 -21.10 1.28 -0.69
N ASP A 55 -20.85 0.08 -1.19
CA ASP A 55 -19.51 -0.46 -1.39
C ASP A 55 -19.00 -0.21 -2.83
N PRO A 56 -17.67 -0.14 -3.05
CA PRO A 56 -17.10 -0.14 -4.38
C PRO A 56 -17.03 -1.56 -4.97
N THR A 57 -17.27 -1.71 -6.28
CA THR A 57 -16.93 -2.95 -7.01
C THR A 57 -15.51 -2.95 -7.53
N SER A 58 -14.88 -1.78 -7.64
CA SER A 58 -13.46 -1.62 -7.99
C SER A 58 -12.93 -0.34 -7.35
N LEU A 59 -11.65 -0.36 -6.96
CA LEU A 59 -10.85 0.83 -6.69
C LEU A 59 -9.52 0.66 -7.38
N GLN A 60 -9.33 1.37 -8.48
CA GLN A 60 -8.12 1.33 -9.27
C GLN A 60 -7.23 2.52 -8.89
N VAL A 61 -6.03 2.19 -8.43
CA VAL A 61 -4.99 3.16 -8.10
C VAL A 61 -3.86 2.99 -9.09
N GLY A 62 -3.47 4.08 -9.75
CA GLY A 62 -2.32 4.08 -10.64
C GLY A 62 -1.03 4.20 -9.83
N MET A 63 -0.19 3.16 -9.85
CA MET A 63 0.98 3.05 -8.97
C MET A 63 2.29 3.20 -9.75
N TYR A 64 3.26 3.90 -9.14
CA TYR A 64 4.62 4.08 -9.67
C TYR A 64 5.67 3.31 -8.86
N ALA A 65 5.61 3.38 -7.53
CA ALA A 65 6.57 2.69 -6.66
C ALA A 65 5.98 2.40 -5.28
N MET A 66 6.60 1.45 -4.58
CA MET A 66 6.28 1.16 -3.18
C MET A 66 7.55 1.21 -2.34
N TYR A 67 7.42 1.79 -1.15
CA TYR A 67 8.44 1.85 -0.14
C TYR A 67 7.93 1.25 1.16
N ILE A 68 8.81 0.62 1.91
CA ILE A 68 8.53 0.10 3.25
C ILE A 68 9.57 0.64 4.23
N SER A 69 9.16 0.94 5.46
CA SER A 69 10.04 1.49 6.48
C SER A 69 9.90 0.71 7.79
N PRO A 70 11.01 0.43 8.50
CA PRO A 70 10.97 -0.13 9.84
C PRO A 70 10.50 0.88 10.91
N ASN A 71 10.32 2.16 10.55
CA ASN A 71 9.94 3.23 11.46
C ASN A 71 8.51 3.71 11.17
N THR A 72 7.78 4.11 12.21
CA THR A 72 6.38 4.61 12.09
C THR A 72 6.28 6.01 11.47
N ASP A 73 7.36 6.78 11.49
CA ASP A 73 7.46 8.08 10.83
C ASP A 73 7.87 7.98 9.35
N CYS A 74 8.01 6.74 8.84
CA CYS A 74 8.41 6.43 7.47
C CYS A 74 9.83 6.86 7.11
N SER A 75 10.65 7.26 8.09
CA SER A 75 12.07 7.52 7.89
C SER A 75 12.81 6.25 7.46
N ASN A 76 13.90 6.39 6.70
CA ASN A 76 14.70 5.26 6.19
C ASN A 76 13.88 4.25 5.37
N ALA A 77 12.86 4.72 4.65
CA ALA A 77 12.08 3.87 3.76
C ALA A 77 12.95 3.29 2.64
N VAL A 78 12.72 2.03 2.31
CA VAL A 78 13.42 1.29 1.26
C VAL A 78 12.43 0.97 0.15
N GLN A 79 12.81 1.26 -1.09
CA GLN A 79 12.01 0.93 -2.26
C GLN A 79 11.98 -0.59 -2.48
N VAL A 80 10.80 -1.16 -2.62
CA VAL A 80 10.61 -2.60 -2.84
C VAL A 80 10.03 -2.93 -4.21
N ALA A 81 9.39 -1.95 -4.86
CA ALA A 81 8.88 -2.08 -6.22
C ALA A 81 9.05 -0.76 -6.98
N ASP A 82 9.33 -0.88 -8.28
CA ASP A 82 9.43 0.22 -9.23
C ASP A 82 8.69 -0.17 -10.52
N HIS A 83 7.70 0.62 -10.91
CA HIS A 83 6.96 0.48 -12.18
C HIS A 83 7.38 1.56 -13.20
N GLY A 84 8.41 2.34 -12.88
CA GLY A 84 8.91 3.43 -13.70
C GLY A 84 7.90 4.58 -13.82
N SER A 85 7.99 5.32 -14.91
CA SER A 85 7.08 6.42 -15.22
C SER A 85 5.76 5.98 -15.87
N THR A 86 5.56 4.69 -16.10
CA THR A 86 4.34 4.18 -16.73
C THR A 86 3.31 3.88 -15.67
N LEU A 87 2.24 4.67 -15.66
CA LEU A 87 1.14 4.49 -14.73
C LEU A 87 0.52 3.11 -14.90
N THR A 88 0.58 2.31 -13.85
CA THR A 88 -0.02 0.98 -13.84
C THR A 88 -1.13 0.92 -12.80
N TYR A 89 -2.36 0.80 -13.28
CA TYR A 89 -3.52 0.67 -12.40
C TYR A 89 -3.56 -0.72 -11.74
N ARG A 90 -3.80 -0.73 -10.43
CA ARG A 90 -4.05 -1.93 -9.62
C ARG A 90 -5.39 -1.79 -8.93
N ASP A 91 -6.18 -2.85 -8.96
CA ASP A 91 -7.47 -2.87 -8.28
C ASP A 91 -7.32 -3.36 -6.84
N PHE A 92 -7.70 -2.50 -5.89
CA PHE A 92 -7.59 -2.75 -4.46
C PHE A 92 -8.73 -3.62 -3.91
N VAL A 93 -9.77 -3.85 -4.71
CA VAL A 93 -10.96 -4.66 -4.36
C VAL A 93 -10.84 -6.07 -4.93
N GLN A 94 -10.29 -6.22 -6.15
CA GLN A 94 -10.38 -7.45 -6.95
C GLN A 94 -9.27 -8.50 -6.74
N GLY A 95 -8.38 -8.33 -5.75
CA GLY A 95 -7.39 -9.35 -5.45
C GLY A 95 -6.08 -9.26 -6.24
N ASP A 96 -5.81 -8.12 -6.88
CA ASP A 96 -4.63 -7.91 -7.71
C ASP A 96 -3.33 -8.04 -6.92
N THR A 97 -2.27 -8.54 -7.57
CA THR A 97 -0.92 -8.36 -7.03
C THR A 97 -0.53 -6.89 -7.17
N LEU A 98 -0.52 -6.18 -6.05
CA LEU A 98 -0.09 -4.79 -5.97
C LEU A 98 1.40 -4.70 -6.25
N PHE A 99 2.21 -5.52 -5.57
CA PHE A 99 3.67 -5.47 -5.65
C PHE A 99 4.32 -6.83 -5.46
N THR A 100 5.51 -6.96 -6.05
CA THR A 100 6.44 -8.06 -5.77
C THR A 100 7.83 -7.51 -5.49
N GLY A 101 8.52 -8.03 -4.47
CA GLY A 101 9.86 -7.56 -4.11
C GLY A 101 10.60 -8.55 -3.22
N THR A 102 11.85 -8.25 -2.89
CA THR A 102 12.67 -9.08 -1.98
C THR A 102 13.33 -8.22 -0.88
N PRO A 103 12.53 -7.56 -0.02
CA PRO A 103 13.08 -6.81 1.10
C PRO A 103 13.78 -7.74 2.11
N ALA A 104 14.55 -7.14 3.01
CA ALA A 104 15.11 -7.87 4.14
C ALA A 104 14.00 -8.35 5.09
N ASP A 105 14.29 -9.40 5.86
CA ASP A 105 13.38 -9.87 6.91
C ASP A 105 13.18 -8.77 7.97
N GLY A 106 11.94 -8.53 8.39
CA GLY A 106 11.60 -7.46 9.31
C GLY A 106 10.11 -7.20 9.45
N SER A 107 9.78 -6.28 10.35
CA SER A 107 8.43 -5.71 10.52
C SER A 107 8.46 -4.25 10.09
N TYR A 108 7.56 -3.88 9.20
CA TYR A 108 7.51 -2.58 8.53
C TYR A 108 6.20 -1.86 8.90
N PRO A 109 6.22 -1.05 9.98
CA PRO A 109 5.03 -0.33 10.46
C PRO A 109 4.66 0.89 9.60
N CYS A 110 5.51 1.28 8.64
CA CYS A 110 5.13 2.26 7.64
C CYS A 110 5.36 1.74 6.21
N ILE A 111 4.40 2.06 5.35
CA ILE A 111 4.45 1.88 3.90
C ILE A 111 4.15 3.22 3.24
N ALA A 112 4.87 3.52 2.17
CA ALA A 112 4.55 4.65 1.32
C ALA A 112 4.32 4.17 -0.12
N ILE A 113 3.23 4.63 -0.70
CA ILE A 113 2.87 4.34 -2.09
C ILE A 113 3.06 5.60 -2.91
N HIS A 114 3.97 5.56 -3.88
CA HIS A 114 4.09 6.59 -4.91
C HIS A 114 3.07 6.27 -6.01
N MET A 115 2.08 7.12 -6.18
CA MET A 115 0.91 6.90 -7.03
C MET A 115 0.45 8.17 -7.74
N SER A 116 -0.47 8.00 -8.69
CA SER A 116 -1.32 9.08 -9.18
C SER A 116 -2.33 9.48 -8.10
N ASP A 117 -2.57 10.77 -7.98
CA ASP A 117 -3.69 11.37 -7.25
C ASP A 117 -5.06 11.12 -7.93
N VAL A 118 -5.07 10.74 -9.21
CA VAL A 118 -6.30 10.32 -9.89
C VAL A 118 -6.60 8.87 -9.56
N ILE A 119 -7.56 8.68 -8.65
CA ILE A 119 -8.11 7.36 -8.34
C ILE A 119 -9.36 7.10 -9.17
N ARG A 120 -9.60 5.83 -9.48
CA ARG A 120 -10.81 5.43 -10.21
C ARG A 120 -11.59 4.40 -9.42
N PHE A 121 -12.91 4.48 -9.43
CA PHE A 121 -13.74 3.50 -8.75
C PHE A 121 -15.06 3.27 -9.47
N GLN A 122 -15.71 2.17 -9.13
CA GLN A 122 -17.08 1.86 -9.56
C GLN A 122 -17.91 1.52 -8.33
N SER A 123 -19.17 1.96 -8.30
CA SER A 123 -20.07 1.71 -7.19
C SER A 123 -20.85 0.40 -7.38
N ALA A 124 -21.02 -0.37 -6.30
CA ALA A 124 -21.90 -1.54 -6.25
C ALA A 124 -23.39 -1.15 -6.12
N SER A 125 -23.68 0.08 -5.70
CA SER A 125 -25.03 0.56 -5.45
C SER A 125 -25.29 1.94 -6.09
N ALA A 126 -26.52 2.17 -6.51
CA ALA A 126 -26.94 3.48 -6.99
C ALA A 126 -27.54 4.31 -5.83
N GLY A 127 -27.27 5.61 -5.83
CA GLY A 127 -27.78 6.56 -4.84
C GLY A 127 -27.24 7.96 -5.11
N GLY A 128 -28.12 8.97 -5.10
CA GLY A 128 -27.73 10.35 -5.42
C GLY A 128 -27.07 10.44 -6.80
N SER A 129 -25.86 11.00 -6.84
CA SER A 129 -25.02 11.13 -8.05
C SER A 129 -24.30 9.84 -8.45
N CYS A 130 -24.30 8.82 -7.57
CA CYS A 130 -23.68 7.53 -7.82
C CYS A 130 -24.61 6.58 -8.57
N GLN A 131 -24.09 5.95 -9.62
CA GLN A 131 -24.75 4.97 -10.47
C GLN A 131 -23.89 3.71 -10.54
N VAL A 132 -24.55 2.56 -10.73
CA VAL A 132 -23.84 1.27 -10.92
C VAL A 132 -23.33 1.18 -12.36
N GLY A 133 -22.05 0.82 -12.53
CA GLY A 133 -21.45 0.53 -13.83
C GLY A 133 -20.46 1.58 -14.35
N PRO A 134 -20.74 2.90 -14.32
CA PRO A 134 -19.77 3.91 -14.69
C PRO A 134 -18.52 3.87 -13.80
N THR A 135 -17.37 4.12 -14.42
CA THR A 135 -16.14 4.44 -13.69
C THR A 135 -16.13 5.92 -13.38
N TYR A 136 -15.96 6.24 -12.11
CA TYR A 136 -15.74 7.59 -11.62
C TYR A 136 -14.25 7.83 -11.46
N GLU A 137 -13.79 9.04 -11.78
CA GLU A 137 -12.42 9.50 -11.52
C GLU A 137 -12.50 10.58 -10.44
N ASN A 138 -11.68 10.44 -9.40
CA ASN A 138 -11.52 11.46 -8.36
C ASN A 138 -10.07 11.92 -8.34
N ASP A 139 -9.91 13.23 -8.42
CA ASP A 139 -8.67 13.93 -8.17
C ASP A 139 -8.57 14.19 -6.66
N ILE A 140 -7.62 13.55 -5.97
CA ILE A 140 -7.49 13.67 -4.51
C ILE A 140 -6.51 14.78 -4.07
N TYR A 141 -5.83 15.46 -5.00
CA TYR A 141 -4.87 16.51 -4.66
C TYR A 141 -4.73 17.57 -5.77
N ARG A 142 -5.26 18.78 -5.54
CA ARG A 142 -5.68 19.69 -6.61
C ARG A 142 -4.92 21.00 -6.65
N ASP A 143 -5.18 21.79 -7.71
CA ASP A 143 -4.67 23.15 -7.83
C ASP A 143 -4.98 23.99 -6.58
N GLY A 144 -3.93 24.62 -6.04
CA GLY A 144 -3.98 25.41 -4.81
C GLY A 144 -3.66 24.64 -3.52
N GLU A 145 -3.62 23.31 -3.56
CA GLU A 145 -3.17 22.47 -2.45
C GLU A 145 -1.64 22.34 -2.45
N THR A 146 -1.03 22.48 -1.27
CA THR A 146 0.44 22.60 -1.11
C THR A 146 0.98 21.91 0.14
N ASP A 147 0.12 21.19 0.86
CA ASP A 147 0.44 20.54 2.14
C ASP A 147 1.04 19.15 1.98
N TRP A 148 1.05 18.57 0.77
CA TRP A 148 1.63 17.24 0.52
C TRP A 148 3.11 17.35 0.15
N GLN A 149 3.86 16.30 0.48
CA GLN A 149 5.30 16.25 0.25
C GLN A 149 5.76 14.85 -0.12
N ASP A 150 6.87 14.71 -0.84
CA ASP A 150 7.46 13.40 -1.12
C ASP A 150 8.16 12.81 0.12
N LEU A 151 8.70 11.59 0.01
CA LEU A 151 9.45 10.93 1.09
C LEU A 151 10.73 11.67 1.52
N SER A 152 11.23 12.60 0.69
CA SER A 152 12.37 13.45 0.98
C SER A 152 11.95 14.82 1.53
N HIS A 153 10.66 15.01 1.84
CA HIS A 153 10.07 16.27 2.32
C HIS A 153 10.16 17.41 1.29
N ASN A 154 10.25 17.10 0.00
CA ASN A 154 10.05 18.11 -1.03
C ASN A 154 8.55 18.36 -1.21
N PRO A 155 8.10 19.61 -1.28
CA PRO A 155 6.68 19.91 -1.47
C PRO A 155 6.20 19.43 -2.83
N ILE A 156 4.96 18.92 -2.85
CA ILE A 156 4.22 18.56 -4.06
C ILE A 156 3.15 19.62 -4.26
N ILE A 157 3.07 20.18 -5.46
CA ILE A 157 2.07 21.18 -5.81
C ILE A 157 0.97 20.46 -6.57
N GLY A 158 -0.25 20.48 -6.02
CA GLY A 158 -1.39 19.89 -6.71
C GLY A 158 -1.76 20.72 -7.93
N THR A 159 -2.31 20.06 -8.93
CA THR A 159 -2.80 20.64 -10.17
C THR A 159 -4.15 20.03 -10.50
N GLY A 160 -4.83 20.50 -11.55
CA GLY A 160 -6.13 19.92 -11.94
C GLY A 160 -7.30 20.31 -11.02
N THR A 161 -8.45 19.71 -11.32
CA THR A 161 -9.75 19.93 -10.65
C THR A 161 -10.60 18.67 -10.72
N ASP A 162 -11.68 18.59 -9.95
CA ASP A 162 -12.67 17.50 -10.06
C ASP A 162 -13.18 17.25 -11.49
N SER A 163 -13.39 18.32 -12.26
CA SER A 163 -13.95 18.23 -13.62
C SER A 163 -12.91 17.96 -14.71
N VAL A 164 -11.63 18.23 -14.40
CA VAL A 164 -10.49 18.09 -15.30
C VAL A 164 -9.32 17.63 -14.44
N PRO A 165 -9.31 16.35 -14.03
CA PRO A 165 -8.27 15.82 -13.16
C PRO A 165 -6.91 15.93 -13.85
N ALA A 166 -5.91 16.35 -13.10
CA ALA A 166 -4.52 16.25 -13.52
C ALA A 166 -3.89 15.04 -12.82
N ASN A 167 -2.83 14.48 -13.41
CA ASN A 167 -2.13 13.35 -12.81
C ASN A 167 -0.88 13.88 -12.11
N ASP A 168 -1.02 14.21 -10.84
CA ASP A 168 0.09 14.54 -9.97
C ASP A 168 0.67 13.29 -9.30
N HIS A 169 1.98 13.34 -9.12
CA HIS A 169 2.74 12.26 -8.51
C HIS A 169 2.79 12.49 -7.01
N VAL A 170 2.03 11.68 -6.28
CA VAL A 170 1.82 11.84 -4.85
C VAL A 170 2.30 10.61 -4.08
N TRP A 171 2.52 10.80 -2.78
CA TRP A 171 2.88 9.73 -1.86
C TRP A 171 1.77 9.57 -0.84
N ILE A 172 1.14 8.41 -0.75
CA ILE A 172 0.22 8.12 0.36
C ILE A 172 0.96 7.32 1.43
N ILE A 173 0.86 7.80 2.66
CA ILE A 173 1.62 7.31 3.80
C ILE A 173 0.72 6.45 4.69
N PHE A 174 0.98 5.15 4.72
CA PHE A 174 0.29 4.20 5.59
C PHE A 174 1.15 3.93 6.81
N SER A 175 0.70 4.29 8.01
CA SER A 175 1.48 4.11 9.23
C SER A 175 0.64 3.57 10.39
N THR A 176 1.22 2.67 11.19
CA THR A 176 0.61 2.22 12.45
C THR A 176 0.59 3.31 13.53
N ASP A 177 1.29 4.43 13.32
CA ASP A 177 1.23 5.63 14.16
C ASP A 177 1.26 6.86 13.24
N THR A 178 0.07 7.32 12.83
CA THR A 178 -0.08 8.49 11.97
C THR A 178 0.38 9.78 12.66
N THR A 179 0.39 9.83 13.99
CA THR A 179 0.92 10.99 14.73
C THR A 179 2.43 11.09 14.56
N ALA A 180 3.16 9.97 14.54
CA ALA A 180 4.59 9.96 14.25
C ALA A 180 4.88 10.43 12.80
N ALA A 181 4.12 9.95 11.82
CA ALA A 181 4.25 10.40 10.42
C ALA A 181 3.94 11.90 10.27
N GLN A 182 2.89 12.39 10.92
CA GLN A 182 2.54 13.81 10.90
C GLN A 182 3.60 14.67 11.60
N ALA A 183 4.19 14.18 12.69
CA ALA A 183 5.30 14.86 13.37
C ALA A 183 6.58 14.93 12.51
N ALA A 184 6.76 14.01 11.56
CA ALA A 184 7.81 14.10 10.55
C ALA A 184 7.51 15.13 9.45
N GLY A 185 6.26 15.56 9.31
CA GLY A 185 5.85 16.65 8.42
C GLY A 185 4.81 16.25 7.37
N PHE A 186 4.41 14.98 7.29
CA PHE A 186 3.38 14.56 6.35
C PHE A 186 2.01 15.13 6.72
N SER A 187 1.23 15.55 5.73
CA SER A 187 -0.12 16.09 5.96
C SER A 187 -1.06 15.05 6.58
N THR A 188 -2.03 15.53 7.35
CA THR A 188 -3.18 14.72 7.80
C THR A 188 -4.00 14.17 6.63
N HIS A 189 -3.95 14.81 5.46
CA HIS A 189 -4.62 14.35 4.24
C HIS A 189 -3.77 13.36 3.43
N GLN A 190 -2.50 13.22 3.78
CA GLN A 190 -1.54 12.32 3.13
C GLN A 190 -1.32 11.03 3.94
N THR A 191 -1.78 11.00 5.19
CA THR A 191 -1.54 9.92 6.15
C THR A 191 -2.79 9.09 6.40
N ILE A 192 -2.66 7.77 6.31
CA ILE A 192 -3.71 6.79 6.56
C ILE A 192 -3.22 5.82 7.65
N TYR A 193 -4.10 5.51 8.61
CA TYR A 193 -3.79 4.55 9.65
C TYR A 193 -3.68 3.14 9.08
N LEU A 194 -2.56 2.48 9.36
CA LEU A 194 -2.32 1.09 9.02
C LEU A 194 -2.60 0.21 10.25
N ALA A 195 -3.60 -0.68 10.17
CA ALA A 195 -4.01 -1.44 11.35
C ALA A 195 -2.99 -2.49 11.80
N SER A 196 -2.15 -2.98 10.88
CA SER A 196 -1.10 -3.96 11.16
C SER A 196 0.14 -3.72 10.29
N PRO A 197 1.35 -3.89 10.83
CA PRO A 197 2.57 -3.75 10.04
C PRO A 197 2.68 -4.86 8.98
N LEU A 198 3.42 -4.58 7.91
CA LEU A 198 3.86 -5.61 6.98
C LEU A 198 5.00 -6.43 7.61
N VAL A 199 4.90 -7.76 7.56
CA VAL A 199 5.93 -8.67 8.12
C VAL A 199 6.58 -9.48 6.99
N VAL A 200 7.92 -9.52 6.99
CA VAL A 200 8.78 -10.25 6.04
C VAL A 200 9.70 -11.17 6.85
N PRO A 201 9.95 -12.43 6.44
CA PRO A 201 9.59 -13.05 5.16
C PRO A 201 8.14 -13.53 5.11
N GLY A 202 7.57 -13.55 3.91
CA GLY A 202 6.23 -14.10 3.67
C GLY A 202 5.56 -13.49 2.44
N ALA A 203 4.49 -14.15 1.97
CA ALA A 203 3.48 -13.46 1.19
C ALA A 203 2.58 -12.70 2.17
N ALA A 204 2.26 -11.44 1.86
CA ALA A 204 1.36 -10.64 2.66
C ALA A 204 0.15 -10.26 1.80
N THR A 205 -1.04 -10.23 2.38
CA THR A 205 -2.21 -9.72 1.67
C THR A 205 -2.55 -8.36 2.27
N PHE A 206 -2.52 -7.31 1.43
CA PHE A 206 -3.02 -6.00 1.73
C PHE A 206 -4.54 -6.00 1.58
N TYR A 207 -5.25 -5.87 2.69
CA TYR A 207 -6.69 -5.72 2.67
C TYR A 207 -7.00 -4.24 2.67
N TRP A 208 -7.83 -3.83 1.73
CA TRP A 208 -8.48 -2.53 1.75
C TRP A 208 -9.95 -2.75 2.06
N ASP A 209 -10.37 -2.36 3.27
CA ASP A 209 -11.78 -2.39 3.63
C ASP A 209 -12.50 -1.16 3.07
N GLY A 210 -13.10 -1.32 1.89
CA GLY A 210 -13.95 -0.31 1.24
C GLY A 210 -15.42 -0.39 1.66
N THR A 211 -15.78 -1.11 2.72
CA THR A 211 -17.18 -1.24 3.12
C THR A 211 -17.78 0.13 3.43
N ASN A 212 -18.91 0.46 2.80
CA ASN A 212 -19.60 1.75 2.92
C ASN A 212 -18.73 2.97 2.56
N SER A 213 -17.71 2.80 1.71
CA SER A 213 -16.81 3.89 1.36
C SER A 213 -17.29 4.76 0.20
N VAL A 214 -18.23 4.28 -0.62
CA VAL A 214 -18.79 5.09 -1.71
C VAL A 214 -19.80 6.08 -1.14
N THR A 215 -19.64 7.35 -1.48
CA THR A 215 -20.44 8.43 -0.92
C THR A 215 -20.97 9.38 -1.99
N ASP A 216 -22.08 10.06 -1.72
CA ASP A 216 -22.64 11.14 -2.53
C ASP A 216 -22.60 12.45 -1.74
N ASP A 217 -22.02 13.51 -2.32
CA ASP A 217 -22.03 14.85 -1.71
C ASP A 217 -23.18 15.74 -2.25
N GLY A 218 -24.04 15.18 -3.10
CA GLY A 218 -25.16 15.84 -3.77
C GLY A 218 -24.81 16.43 -5.15
N ALA A 219 -23.53 16.43 -5.53
CA ALA A 219 -23.05 16.87 -6.84
C ALA A 219 -22.16 15.81 -7.53
N LEU A 220 -21.36 15.10 -6.76
CA LEU A 220 -20.36 14.15 -7.21
C LEU A 220 -20.49 12.81 -6.46
N CYS A 221 -20.18 11.73 -7.17
CA CYS A 221 -19.97 10.43 -6.55
C CYS A 221 -18.52 10.35 -6.08
N GLY A 222 -18.32 10.23 -4.77
CA GLY A 222 -17.03 10.16 -4.11
C GLY A 222 -16.72 8.79 -3.53
N ILE A 223 -15.49 8.63 -3.06
CA ILE A 223 -15.07 7.46 -2.29
C ILE A 223 -14.19 7.89 -1.12
N GLN A 224 -14.48 7.38 0.07
CA GLN A 224 -13.70 7.62 1.28
C GLN A 224 -12.57 6.60 1.42
N PRO A 225 -11.48 6.96 2.11
CA PRO A 225 -10.42 5.99 2.41
C PRO A 225 -10.97 4.88 3.31
N GLY A 226 -10.81 3.65 2.86
CA GLY A 226 -11.04 2.45 3.67
C GLY A 226 -10.01 2.25 4.78
N VAL A 227 -10.10 1.12 5.49
CA VAL A 227 -9.13 0.75 6.55
C VAL A 227 -8.11 -0.26 6.00
N PRO A 228 -6.85 0.17 5.74
CA PRO A 228 -5.82 -0.71 5.21
C PRO A 228 -5.17 -1.57 6.30
N GLN A 229 -4.90 -2.84 5.98
CA GLN A 229 -4.24 -3.78 6.90
C GLN A 229 -3.51 -4.91 6.14
N PHE A 230 -2.49 -5.50 6.77
CA PHE A 230 -1.83 -6.71 6.26
C PHE A 230 -2.23 -7.94 7.08
N HIS A 231 -2.40 -9.08 6.38
CA HIS A 231 -2.41 -10.42 6.97
C HIS A 231 -1.32 -11.30 6.37
#